data_AF-A0A1K1M8B2-F1
#
_entry.id   AF-A0A1K1M8B2-F1
#
_cell.length_a   1.000
_cell.length_b   1.000
_cell.length_c   1.000
_cell.angle_alpha   90.00
_cell.angle_beta   90.00
_cell.angle_gamma   90.00
#
_symmetry.space_group_name_H-M   'P 1'
#
loop_
_entity.id
_entity.type
_entity.pdbx_description
1 polymer ?
#
loop_
_entity_poly.entity_id
_entity_poly.type
_entity_poly.pdbx_seq_one_letter_code
_entity_poly.pdbx_strand_id
1 'polypeptide(L)'
;MSKGNRMGFPSREEVERLRSIYPPGRIVMLVEMHDEPQAPPEGTVGEIRGVDDAGSILVRWDNGSSLSLIPNVDRFYILKHRPEQE
;
A
#
# COMPACT_ATOMS: atom_id res chain seq x y z
N MET A 1 -16.64 19.48 12.82
CA MET A 1 -17.33 18.30 13.36
C MET A 1 -16.32 17.16 13.41
N SER A 2 -15.73 16.91 14.57
CA SER A 2 -14.89 15.72 14.77
C SER A 2 -15.83 14.54 15.03
N LYS A 3 -15.79 13.52 14.19
CA LYS A 3 -16.41 12.22 14.47
C LYS A 3 -15.31 11.19 14.32
N GLY A 4 -14.94 10.59 15.46
CA GLY A 4 -13.93 9.55 15.54
C GLY A 4 -14.31 8.34 14.68
N ASN A 5 -13.31 7.73 14.07
CA ASN A 5 -13.53 6.51 13.30
C ASN A 5 -13.63 5.32 14.24
N ARG A 6 -14.87 4.86 14.45
CA ARG A 6 -15.16 3.45 14.71
C ARG A 6 -14.51 2.64 13.58
N MET A 7 -13.94 1.48 13.91
CA MET A 7 -13.49 0.47 12.93
C MET A 7 -14.59 0.24 11.88
N GLY A 8 -14.45 0.88 10.72
CA GLY A 8 -15.49 1.01 9.72
C GLY A 8 -14.82 1.05 8.36
N PHE A 9 -15.15 0.08 7.54
CA PHE A 9 -14.64 -0.03 6.17
C PHE A 9 -14.91 1.25 5.39
N PRO A 10 -14.00 1.64 4.46
CA PRO A 10 -14.21 2.79 3.59
C PRO A 10 -15.50 2.66 2.79
N SER A 11 -16.08 3.80 2.37
CA SER A 11 -17.20 3.76 1.43
C SER A 11 -16.75 3.24 0.07
N ARG A 12 -17.70 2.84 -0.78
CA ARG A 12 -17.37 2.40 -2.14
C ARG A 12 -16.66 3.50 -2.94
N GLU A 13 -17.10 4.74 -2.81
CA GLU A 13 -16.49 5.90 -3.48
C GLU A 13 -15.05 6.13 -3.00
N GLU A 14 -14.78 5.90 -1.71
CA GLU A 14 -13.43 5.95 -1.14
C GLU A 14 -12.53 4.87 -1.74
N VAL A 15 -13.02 3.62 -1.80
CA VAL A 15 -12.29 2.51 -2.44
C VAL A 15 -12.04 2.79 -3.93
N GLU A 16 -13.03 3.29 -4.66
CA GLU A 16 -12.88 3.66 -6.08
C GLU A 16 -11.87 4.79 -6.26
N ARG A 17 -11.83 5.77 -5.35
CA ARG A 17 -10.79 6.81 -5.34
C ARG A 17 -9.40 6.20 -5.10
N LEU A 18 -9.27 5.30 -4.13
CA LEU A 18 -7.99 4.63 -3.85
C LEU A 18 -7.52 3.79 -5.05
N ARG A 19 -8.41 3.06 -5.72
CA ARG A 19 -8.11 2.33 -6.96
C ARG A 19 -7.59 3.23 -8.08
N SER A 20 -8.10 4.47 -8.16
CA SER A 20 -7.60 5.47 -9.11
C SER A 20 -6.23 6.05 -8.73
N ILE A 21 -5.94 6.23 -7.43
CA ILE A 21 -4.66 6.76 -6.94
C ILE A 21 -3.56 5.70 -7.03
N TYR A 22 -3.91 4.45 -6.76
CA TYR A 22 -3.01 3.29 -6.68
C TYR A 22 -3.39 2.23 -7.71
N PRO A 23 -3.28 2.52 -9.03
CA PRO A 23 -3.64 1.57 -10.06
C PRO A 23 -2.63 0.40 -10.12
N PRO A 24 -3.04 -0.80 -10.58
CA PRO A 24 -2.16 -1.93 -10.79
C PRO A 24 -0.99 -1.58 -11.74
N GLY A 25 0.17 -2.18 -11.49
CA GLY A 25 1.38 -2.02 -12.29
C GLY A 25 2.28 -0.84 -11.88
N ARG A 26 1.82 0.03 -10.96
CA ARG A 26 2.70 1.03 -10.34
C ARG A 26 3.69 0.35 -9.40
N ILE A 27 4.89 0.93 -9.32
CA ILE A 27 5.95 0.44 -8.44
C ILE A 27 5.93 1.24 -7.15
N VAL A 28 6.05 0.55 -6.03
CA VAL A 28 6.15 1.15 -4.69
C VAL A 28 7.43 0.72 -4.00
N MET A 29 7.96 1.59 -3.15
CA MET A 29 9.06 1.28 -2.25
C MET A 29 8.60 1.51 -0.81
N LEU A 30 8.76 0.49 0.03
CA LEU A 30 8.42 0.58 1.43
C LEU A 30 9.41 1.49 2.17
N VAL A 31 8.88 2.36 3.02
CA VAL A 31 9.67 3.10 4.01
C VAL A 31 9.45 2.49 5.39
N GLU A 32 8.20 2.32 5.80
CA GLU A 32 7.87 1.74 7.12
C GLU A 32 6.44 1.19 7.14
N MET A 33 6.28 0.01 7.75
CA MET A 33 5.00 -0.49 8.28
C MET A 33 5.12 -0.44 9.82
N HIS A 34 4.28 0.34 10.48
CA HIS A 34 4.39 0.56 11.91
C HIS A 34 3.91 -0.67 12.70
N ASP A 35 4.66 -1.06 13.73
CA ASP A 35 4.34 -2.18 14.63
C ASP A 35 4.11 -3.55 13.93
N GLU A 36 4.67 -3.77 12.74
CA GLU A 36 4.50 -5.01 11.98
C GLU A 36 5.82 -5.83 11.91
N PRO A 37 5.99 -6.86 12.76
CA PRO A 37 7.23 -7.65 12.81
C PRO A 37 7.57 -8.40 11.53
N GLN A 38 6.58 -8.68 10.67
CA GLN A 38 6.77 -9.38 9.39
C GLN A 38 6.87 -8.42 8.20
N ALA A 39 6.99 -7.12 8.46
CA ALA A 39 7.14 -6.11 7.43
C ALA A 39 8.34 -6.43 6.52
N PRO A 40 8.23 -6.20 5.20
CA PRO A 40 9.41 -6.14 4.35
C PRO A 40 10.44 -5.15 4.91
N PRO A 41 11.75 -5.38 4.70
CA PRO A 41 12.76 -4.38 5.04
C PRO A 41 12.49 -3.03 4.37
N GLU A 42 12.88 -1.93 5.01
CA GLU A 42 12.88 -0.60 4.38
C GLU A 42 13.64 -0.66 3.04
N GLY A 43 13.11 0.03 2.04
CA GLY A 43 13.65 0.02 0.68
C GLY A 43 13.17 -1.16 -0.18
N THR A 44 12.45 -2.13 0.39
CA THR A 44 11.87 -3.22 -0.42
C THR A 44 10.91 -2.65 -1.45
N VAL A 45 11.07 -3.08 -2.70
CA VAL A 45 10.24 -2.66 -3.82
C VAL A 45 9.18 -3.71 -4.13
N GLY A 46 8.02 -3.27 -4.59
CA GLY A 46 6.94 -4.13 -5.03
C GLY A 46 6.09 -3.50 -6.11
N GLU A 47 5.26 -4.31 -6.75
CA GLU A 47 4.32 -3.87 -7.79
C GLU A 47 2.89 -3.93 -7.26
N ILE A 48 2.15 -2.82 -7.37
CA ILE A 48 0.74 -2.76 -6.98
C ILE A 48 -0.05 -3.75 -7.83
N ARG A 49 -0.84 -4.61 -7.20
CA ARG A 49 -1.80 -5.53 -7.82
C ARG A 49 -3.21 -4.93 -7.86
N GLY A 50 -3.54 -4.04 -6.94
CA GLY A 50 -4.82 -3.35 -6.88
C GLY A 50 -5.11 -2.83 -5.48
N VAL A 51 -6.37 -2.45 -5.24
CA VAL A 51 -6.88 -2.08 -3.92
C VAL A 51 -8.12 -2.93 -3.61
N ASP A 52 -8.12 -3.58 -2.45
CA ASP A 52 -9.23 -4.41 -1.99
C ASP A 52 -10.42 -3.57 -1.47
N ASP A 53 -11.50 -4.23 -1.09
CA ASP A 53 -12.72 -3.55 -0.60
C ASP A 53 -12.55 -2.98 0.82
N ALA A 54 -11.46 -3.33 1.51
CA ALA A 54 -11.08 -2.72 2.79
C ALA A 54 -10.23 -1.44 2.61
N GLY A 55 -9.83 -1.12 1.37
CA GLY A 55 -8.96 0.01 1.06
C GLY A 55 -7.47 -0.31 1.18
N SER A 56 -7.09 -1.57 1.38
CA SER A 56 -5.69 -1.99 1.43
C SER A 56 -5.12 -2.07 0.02
N ILE A 57 -3.90 -1.57 -0.15
CA ILE A 57 -3.16 -1.65 -1.42
C ILE A 57 -2.45 -3.00 -1.45
N LEU A 58 -2.89 -3.86 -2.37
CA LEU A 58 -2.30 -5.17 -2.59
C LEU A 58 -0.97 -4.99 -3.35
N VAL A 59 0.12 -5.50 -2.79
CA VAL A 59 1.46 -5.37 -3.38
C VAL A 59 2.07 -6.75 -3.58
N ARG A 60 2.62 -6.98 -4.77
CA ARG A 60 3.53 -8.11 -5.01
C ARG A 60 4.94 -7.61 -4.71
N TRP A 61 5.41 -7.87 -3.49
CA TRP A 61 6.76 -7.50 -3.06
C TRP A 61 7.81 -8.40 -3.70
N ASP A 62 8.97 -7.83 -4.03
CA ASP A 62 10.07 -8.58 -4.66
C ASP A 62 10.68 -9.61 -3.71
N ASN A 63 10.64 -9.35 -2.40
CA ASN A 63 11.11 -10.28 -1.39
C ASN A 63 10.12 -11.42 -1.10
N GLY A 64 8.98 -11.46 -1.79
CA GLY A 64 7.95 -12.48 -1.62
C GLY A 64 6.98 -12.26 -0.46
N SER A 65 7.04 -11.12 0.25
CA SER A 65 6.06 -10.79 1.28
C SER A 65 4.64 -10.71 0.69
N SER A 66 3.66 -11.11 1.51
CA SER A 66 2.23 -11.07 1.19
C SER A 66 1.48 -9.91 1.88
N LEU A 67 2.19 -9.07 2.64
CA LEU A 67 1.57 -7.95 3.35
C LEU A 67 1.08 -6.86 2.38
N SER A 68 -0.08 -6.28 2.69
CA SER A 68 -0.65 -5.16 1.95
C SER A 68 -0.32 -3.84 2.64
N LEU A 69 -0.30 -2.73 1.89
CA LEU A 69 -0.13 -1.39 2.48
C LEU A 69 -1.48 -0.81 2.88
N ILE A 70 -1.54 -0.17 4.04
CA ILE A 70 -2.69 0.58 4.52
C ILE A 70 -2.45 2.08 4.24
N PRO A 71 -3.27 2.72 3.38
CA PRO A 71 -3.15 4.15 3.13
C PRO A 71 -3.23 4.97 4.43
N ASN A 72 -2.33 5.95 4.58
CA ASN A 72 -2.19 6.84 5.75
C ASN A 72 -1.67 6.20 7.04
N VAL A 73 -1.44 4.89 7.07
CA VAL A 73 -0.79 4.20 8.19
C VAL A 73 0.64 3.87 7.81
N ASP A 74 0.82 3.21 6.66
CA ASP A 74 2.14 2.84 6.16
C ASP A 74 2.79 3.98 5.39
N ARG A 75 4.12 4.06 5.47
CA ARG A 75 4.93 5.01 4.71
C ARG A 75 5.56 4.31 3.53
N PHE A 76 5.33 4.84 2.34
CA PHE A 76 5.88 4.31 1.09
C PHE A 76 5.94 5.41 0.02
N TYR A 77 6.75 5.18 -1.00
CA TYR A 77 6.83 6.03 -2.19
C TYR A 77 6.28 5.29 -3.41
N ILE A 78 5.54 5.98 -4.27
CA ILE A 78 5.27 5.48 -5.62
C ILE A 78 6.41 5.90 -6.53
N LEU A 79 7.10 4.94 -7.13
CA LEU A 79 8.22 5.18 -8.01
C LEU A 79 7.75 5.42 -9.46
N LYS A 80 8.54 6.18 -10.22
CA LYS A 80 8.32 6.33 -11.67
C LYS A 80 8.64 5.02 -12.40
N HIS A 81 9.75 4.39 -12.01
CA HIS A 81 10.28 3.17 -12.59
C HIS A 81 10.77 2.26 -11.45
N ARG A 82 10.84 0.96 -11.69
CA ARG A 82 11.50 0.04 -10.78
C ARG A 82 13.01 0.34 -10.78
N PRO A 83 13.67 0.50 -9.62
CA PRO A 83 15.11 0.67 -9.57
C PRO A 83 15.79 -0.54 -10.23
N GLU A 84 16.80 -0.28 -11.06
CA GLU A 84 17.65 -1.34 -11.58
C GLU A 84 18.46 -1.92 -10.42
N GLN A 85 18.58 -3.24 -10.35
CA GLN A 85 19.50 -3.89 -9.42
C GLN A 85 20.90 -3.72 -10.01
N GLU A 86 21.76 -2.97 -9.33
CA GLU A 86 23.20 -2.93 -9.64
C GLU A 86 23.88 -4.28 -9.34
#